data_AF-A0A8H5F0V7-F1
#
_entry.id   AF-A0A8H5F0V7-F1
#
_cell.length_a   1.000
_cell.length_b   1.000
_cell.length_c   1.000
_cell.angle_alpha   90.00
_cell.angle_beta   90.00
_cell.angle_gamma   90.00
#
_symmetry.space_group_name_H-M   'P 1'
#
loop_
_entity.id
_entity.type
_entity.pdbx_description
1 polymer ?
#
loop_
_entity_poly.entity_id
_entity_poly.type
_entity_poly.pdbx_seq_one_letter_code
_entity_poly.pdbx_strand_id
1 'polypeptide(L)'
;MREATKTSMVVAKSKEQAYDPTIEDAYRKQFVVDNRMCFVEAIDTAGDEQYATLRDHWARESQGFILVYSIASRSTFDRLETLRQSIKRVKHGDPMFMLIGNKCDKTDEREVLQEEGAALARRFGCEFIETSAKTPQNVERLFTNLVRSLRQTHGIR
;
A
#
# COMPACT_ATOMS: atom_id res chain seq x y z
N MET A 1 -13.30 -12.61 -1.10
CA MET A 1 -11.99 -12.10 -1.53
C MET A 1 -11.90 -12.22 -3.04
N ARG A 2 -12.65 -11.40 -3.78
CA ARG A 2 -12.29 -10.05 -4.24
C ARG A 2 -11.18 -10.11 -5.31
N GLU A 3 -11.61 -10.30 -6.56
CA GLU A 3 -10.96 -9.70 -7.73
C GLU A 3 -10.91 -8.18 -7.52
N ALA A 4 -9.74 -7.57 -7.70
CA ALA A 4 -9.51 -6.14 -8.00
C ALA A 4 -8.10 -5.74 -7.54
N THR A 5 -7.46 -4.87 -8.32
CA THR A 5 -6.40 -3.97 -7.86
C THR A 5 -6.86 -3.34 -6.55
N LYS A 6 -6.14 -3.59 -5.45
CA LYS A 6 -6.44 -2.97 -4.16
C LYS A 6 -5.48 -1.82 -3.93
N THR A 7 -6.02 -0.68 -3.55
CA THR A 7 -5.21 0.41 -3.01
C THR A 7 -5.36 0.33 -1.51
N SER A 8 -4.24 0.11 -0.83
CA SER A 8 -4.23 0.23 0.63
C SER A 8 -3.52 1.52 0.97
N MET A 9 -4.26 2.41 1.62
CA MET A 9 -3.69 3.64 2.14
C MET A 9 -3.08 3.33 3.49
N VAL A 10 -1.81 3.68 3.67
CA VAL A 10 -1.11 3.41 4.92
C VAL A 10 -0.85 4.71 5.65
N VAL A 11 -1.42 4.77 6.85
CA VAL A 11 -1.09 5.77 7.85
C VAL A 11 -0.20 5.08 8.88
N ALA A 12 1.08 5.45 8.93
CA ALA A 12 2.01 4.90 9.91
C ALA A 12 2.21 5.89 11.05
N LYS A 13 1.46 5.74 12.13
CA LYS A 13 1.58 6.63 13.30
C LYS A 13 2.70 6.12 14.21
N SER A 14 3.71 6.95 14.46
CA SER A 14 4.51 6.85 15.69
C SER A 14 3.62 7.27 16.87
N LYS A 15 3.91 6.76 18.08
CA LYS A 15 3.04 6.90 19.27
C LYS A 15 2.34 8.26 19.43
N GLU A 16 1.13 8.17 20.02
CA GLU A 16 0.24 9.25 20.48
C GLU A 16 -0.53 10.01 19.41
N GLN A 17 -1.53 9.34 18.83
CA GLN A 17 -2.79 10.03 18.54
C GLN A 17 -3.95 9.02 18.62
N ALA A 18 -4.99 9.45 19.33
CA ALA A 18 -6.14 8.62 19.70
C ALA A 18 -6.82 8.05 18.46
N TYR A 19 -7.26 6.80 18.62
CA TYR A 19 -8.10 6.05 17.70
C TYR A 19 -9.39 6.82 17.40
N ASP A 20 -9.70 7.02 16.12
CA ASP A 20 -11.02 7.50 15.69
C ASP A 20 -11.85 6.28 15.23
N PRO A 21 -12.89 5.87 15.99
CA PRO A 21 -13.69 4.68 15.72
C PRO A 21 -14.56 4.73 14.45
N THR A 22 -14.54 5.82 13.68
CA THR A 22 -15.41 5.98 12.51
C THR A 22 -14.93 5.27 11.23
N ILE A 23 -13.80 4.55 11.26
CA ILE A 23 -13.29 3.83 10.08
C ILE A 23 -13.83 2.40 10.04
N GLU A 24 -14.89 2.19 9.25
CA GLU A 24 -15.60 0.91 9.15
C GLU A 24 -14.75 -0.26 8.60
N ASP A 25 -13.57 -0.01 8.00
CA ASP A 25 -12.69 -1.05 7.39
C ASP A 25 -11.17 -0.76 7.56
N ALA A 26 -10.73 -0.18 8.67
CA ALA A 26 -9.29 0.00 8.96
C ALA A 26 -8.66 -1.24 9.62
N TYR A 27 -7.64 -1.81 8.97
CA TYR A 27 -6.80 -2.83 9.58
C TYR A 27 -5.61 -2.19 10.29
N ARG A 28 -5.62 -2.19 11.63
CA ARG A 28 -4.50 -1.71 12.45
C ARG A 28 -3.64 -2.88 12.92
N LYS A 29 -2.32 -2.77 12.73
CA LYS A 29 -1.37 -3.73 13.28
C LYS A 29 -0.18 -3.03 13.92
N GLN A 30 0.23 -3.54 15.07
CA GLN A 30 1.42 -3.10 15.78
C GLN A 30 2.65 -3.83 15.23
N PHE A 31 3.73 -3.09 14.98
CA PHE A 31 5.02 -3.62 14.58
C PHE A 31 6.12 -3.05 15.46
N VAL A 32 7.19 -3.81 15.64
CA VAL A 32 8.46 -3.32 16.19
C VAL A 32 9.46 -3.32 15.05
N VAL A 33 9.87 -2.13 14.61
CA VAL A 33 10.83 -1.93 13.53
C VAL A 33 12.00 -1.17 14.11
N ASP A 34 13.22 -1.70 13.99
CA ASP A 34 14.45 -1.10 14.51
C ASP A 34 14.32 -0.71 16.00
N ASN A 35 13.83 -1.65 16.81
CA ASN A 35 13.57 -1.51 18.25
C ASN A 35 12.58 -0.39 18.63
N ARG A 36 11.81 0.14 17.67
CA ARG A 36 10.80 1.16 17.90
C ARG A 36 9.43 0.65 17.49
N MET A 37 8.48 0.73 18.43
CA MET A 37 7.09 0.39 18.20
C MET A 37 6.42 1.40 17.27
N CYS A 38 5.66 0.92 16.30
CA CYS A 38 4.83 1.71 15.41
C CYS A 38 3.48 1.02 15.16
N PHE A 39 2.49 1.82 14.78
CA PHE A 39 1.21 1.31 14.32
C PHE A 39 1.08 1.59 12.83
N VAL A 40 0.74 0.54 12.09
CA VAL A 40 0.35 0.65 10.68
C VAL A 40 -1.16 0.49 10.63
N GLU A 41 -1.83 1.53 10.16
CA GLU A 41 -3.26 1.52 9.84
C GLU A 41 -3.37 1.44 8.32
N ALA A 42 -3.87 0.31 7.81
CA ALA A 42 -4.14 0.08 6.40
C ALA A 42 -5.64 0.20 6.15
N ILE A 43 -6.03 1.15 5.30
CA ILE A 43 -7.42 1.36 4.92
C ILE A 43 -7.63 0.72 3.53
N ASP A 44 -8.51 -0.28 3.44
CA ASP A 44 -8.88 -0.92 2.17
C ASP A 44 -9.87 -0.03 1.43
N THR A 45 -9.38 0.84 0.54
CA THR A 45 -10.26 1.68 -0.28
C THR A 45 -10.62 0.94 -1.57
N ALA A 46 -11.42 -0.13 -1.45
CA ALA A 46 -11.94 -0.83 -2.60
C ALA A 46 -13.03 0.01 -3.29
N GLY A 47 -12.63 0.78 -4.31
CA GLY A 47 -13.35 0.98 -5.57
C GLY A 47 -14.76 1.57 -5.63
N ASP A 48 -15.45 1.86 -4.53
CA ASP A 48 -16.79 2.46 -4.63
C ASP A 48 -16.69 3.98 -4.75
N GLU A 49 -17.18 4.53 -5.86
CA GLU A 49 -17.18 5.97 -6.16
C GLU A 49 -17.98 6.76 -5.10
N GLN A 50 -18.90 6.09 -4.41
CA GLN A 50 -19.73 6.64 -3.34
C GLN A 50 -18.93 7.17 -2.14
N TYR A 51 -17.67 6.75 -1.96
CA TYR A 51 -16.80 7.20 -0.86
C TYR A 51 -15.64 8.10 -1.31
N ALA A 52 -15.78 8.77 -2.47
CA ALA A 52 -14.74 9.63 -3.03
C ALA A 52 -14.23 10.71 -2.05
N THR A 53 -15.13 11.38 -1.34
CA THR A 53 -14.76 12.46 -0.40
C THR A 53 -13.96 11.95 0.82
N LEU A 54 -14.35 10.79 1.37
CA LEU A 54 -13.63 10.14 2.47
C LEU A 54 -12.24 9.67 2.01
N ARG A 55 -12.16 9.03 0.83
CA ARG A 55 -10.90 8.64 0.21
C ARG A 55 -9.96 9.83 0.00
N ASP A 56 -10.49 10.96 -0.44
CA ASP A 56 -9.71 12.17 -0.67
C ASP A 56 -9.19 12.79 0.63
N HIS A 57 -9.99 12.77 1.69
CA HIS A 57 -9.55 13.17 3.03
C HIS A 57 -8.42 12.28 3.53
N TRP A 58 -8.63 10.96 3.51
CA TRP A 58 -7.59 10.01 3.94
C TRP A 58 -6.33 10.11 3.09
N ALA A 59 -6.44 10.42 1.79
CA ALA A 59 -5.29 10.54 0.90
C ALA A 59 -4.47 11.76 1.31
N ARG A 60 -5.13 12.86 1.66
CA ARG A 60 -4.48 14.06 2.19
C ARG A 60 -3.76 13.81 3.52
N GLU A 61 -4.30 12.97 4.40
CA GLU A 61 -3.66 12.65 5.70
C GLU A 61 -2.63 11.50 5.65
N SER A 62 -2.69 10.63 4.64
CA SER A 62 -1.81 9.45 4.55
C SER A 62 -0.35 9.82 4.28
N GLN A 63 0.58 9.21 5.00
CA GLN A 63 2.02 9.48 4.82
C GLN A 63 2.63 8.62 3.70
N GLY A 64 1.97 7.53 3.30
CA GLY A 64 2.38 6.69 2.19
C GLY A 64 1.23 5.84 1.62
N PHE A 65 1.45 5.31 0.43
CA PHE A 65 0.46 4.54 -0.32
C PHE A 65 1.04 3.20 -0.77
N ILE A 66 0.28 2.12 -0.55
CA ILE A 66 0.60 0.80 -1.08
C ILE A 66 -0.28 0.56 -2.31
N LEU A 67 0.36 0.37 -3.46
CA LEU A 67 -0.31 -0.02 -4.70
C LEU A 67 -0.20 -1.54 -4.88
N VAL A 68 -1.33 -2.25 -4.89
CA VAL A 68 -1.35 -3.72 -4.94
C VAL A 68 -2.00 -4.21 -6.23
N TYR A 69 -1.29 -5.07 -6.97
CA TYR A 69 -1.84 -5.87 -8.05
C TYR A 69 -1.73 -7.36 -7.74
N SER A 70 -2.42 -8.21 -8.50
CA SER A 70 -2.30 -9.66 -8.42
C SER A 70 -1.38 -10.14 -9.53
N ILE A 71 -0.36 -10.96 -9.23
CA ILE A 71 0.51 -11.52 -10.27
C ILE A 71 -0.27 -12.41 -11.26
N ALA A 72 -1.40 -12.96 -10.81
CA ALA A 72 -2.30 -13.79 -11.61
C ALA A 72 -3.43 -12.99 -12.29
N SER A 73 -3.24 -11.67 -12.49
CA SER A 73 -4.23 -10.85 -13.19
C SER A 73 -3.60 -9.59 -13.79
N ARG A 74 -3.26 -9.64 -15.08
CA ARG A 74 -2.69 -8.55 -15.87
C ARG A 74 -3.52 -7.28 -15.79
N SER A 75 -4.84 -7.42 -15.89
CA SER A 75 -5.76 -6.28 -15.82
C SER A 75 -5.61 -5.48 -14.52
N THR A 76 -5.21 -6.12 -13.42
CA THR A 76 -4.98 -5.41 -12.16
C THR A 76 -3.69 -4.60 -12.15
N PHE A 77 -2.67 -5.04 -12.89
CA PHE A 77 -1.40 -4.36 -13.07
C PHE A 77 -1.55 -3.14 -13.97
N ASP A 78 -2.29 -3.27 -15.08
CA ASP A 78 -2.50 -2.18 -16.05
C ASP A 78 -3.22 -0.96 -15.42
N ARG A 79 -4.04 -1.19 -14.39
CA ARG A 79 -4.77 -0.14 -13.67
C ARG A 79 -3.89 0.70 -12.73
N LEU A 80 -2.67 0.26 -12.41
CA LEU A 80 -1.82 0.90 -11.40
C LEU A 80 -1.39 2.32 -11.77
N GLU A 81 -1.17 2.58 -13.06
CA GLU A 81 -0.80 3.91 -13.56
C GLU A 81 -1.92 4.92 -13.28
N THR A 82 -3.13 4.62 -13.75
CA THR A 82 -4.33 5.46 -13.55
C THR A 82 -4.61 5.70 -12.07
N LEU A 83 -4.44 4.65 -11.26
CA LEU A 83 -4.61 4.73 -9.82
C LEU A 83 -3.59 5.69 -9.17
N ARG A 84 -2.30 5.52 -9.48
CA ARG A 84 -1.23 6.39 -8.98
C ARG A 84 -1.47 7.85 -9.36
N GLN A 85 -1.85 8.11 -10.61
CA GLN A 85 -2.16 9.47 -11.07
C GLN A 85 -3.33 10.08 -10.30
N SER A 86 -4.36 9.29 -10.00
CA SER A 86 -5.51 9.75 -9.21
C SER A 86 -5.11 10.16 -7.79
N ILE A 87 -4.23 9.40 -7.14
CA ILE A 87 -3.68 9.76 -5.81
C ILE A 87 -2.86 11.06 -5.90
N LYS A 88 -1.98 11.18 -6.90
CA LYS A 88 -1.15 12.39 -7.08
C LYS A 88 -1.95 13.66 -7.36
N ARG A 89 -3.17 13.56 -7.90
CA ARG A 89 -4.05 14.72 -8.11
C ARG A 89 -4.64 15.27 -6.82
N VAL A 90 -4.87 14.40 -5.83
CA VAL A 90 -5.52 14.77 -4.57
C VAL A 90 -4.51 15.08 -3.46
N LYS A 91 -3.33 14.46 -3.52
CA LYS A 91 -2.28 14.68 -2.54
C LYS A 91 -1.53 15.99 -2.79
N HIS A 92 -1.40 16.81 -1.74
CA HIS A 92 -0.44 17.91 -1.73
C HIS A 92 0.97 17.37 -1.43
N GLY A 93 1.96 17.74 -2.26
CA GLY A 93 3.35 17.27 -2.13
C GLY A 93 3.64 16.00 -2.95
N ASP A 94 4.78 15.36 -2.68
CA ASP A 94 5.17 14.12 -3.35
C ASP A 94 4.92 12.91 -2.42
N PRO A 95 3.85 12.13 -2.64
CA PRO A 95 3.56 10.97 -1.81
C PRO A 95 4.57 9.86 -1.98
N MET A 96 4.93 9.19 -0.88
CA MET A 96 5.65 7.94 -0.96
C MET A 96 4.72 6.82 -1.44
N PHE A 97 5.19 6.04 -2.42
CA PHE A 97 4.54 4.83 -2.89
C PHE A 97 5.38 3.60 -2.57
N MET A 98 4.71 2.44 -2.49
CA MET A 98 5.32 1.12 -2.57
C MET A 98 4.46 0.23 -3.46
N LEU A 99 5.08 -0.54 -4.36
CA LEU A 99 4.39 -1.41 -5.31
C LEU A 99 4.43 -2.87 -4.84
N ILE A 100 3.28 -3.54 -4.85
CA ILE A 100 3.14 -4.93 -4.36
C ILE A 100 2.54 -5.82 -5.44
N GLY A 101 3.28 -6.87 -5.80
CA GLY A 101 2.75 -8.01 -6.56
C GLY A 101 2.21 -9.08 -5.61
N ASN A 102 0.91 -9.08 -5.36
CA ASN A 102 0.29 -10.02 -4.42
C ASN A 102 -0.07 -11.35 -5.12
N LYS A 103 -0.36 -12.37 -4.31
CA LYS A 103 -0.67 -13.74 -4.70
C LYS A 103 0.52 -14.45 -5.37
N CYS A 104 1.74 -14.20 -4.89
CA CYS A 104 2.94 -14.85 -5.43
C CYS A 104 2.95 -16.39 -5.27
N ASP A 105 2.03 -16.93 -4.48
CA ASP A 105 1.75 -18.38 -4.38
C ASP A 105 1.07 -18.97 -5.63
N LYS A 106 0.48 -18.14 -6.51
CA LYS A 106 -0.18 -18.58 -7.76
C LYS A 106 0.79 -18.56 -8.95
N THR A 107 1.88 -19.31 -8.87
CA THR A 107 2.92 -19.36 -9.92
C THR A 107 2.37 -19.86 -11.25
N ASP A 108 1.47 -20.84 -11.23
CA ASP A 108 0.93 -21.48 -12.44
C ASP A 108 -0.11 -20.61 -13.16
N GLU A 109 -0.68 -19.64 -12.45
CA GLU A 109 -1.63 -18.65 -12.99
C GLU A 109 -0.94 -17.32 -13.26
N ARG A 110 0.41 -17.24 -13.22
CA ARG A 110 1.13 -15.97 -13.33
C ARG A 110 0.90 -15.35 -14.72
N GLU A 111 0.30 -14.17 -14.72
CA GLU A 111 0.10 -13.35 -15.91
C GLU A 111 1.11 -12.19 -15.99
N VAL A 112 1.69 -11.78 -14.85
CA VAL A 112 2.65 -10.66 -14.74
C VAL A 112 3.99 -11.16 -14.20
N LEU A 113 5.06 -10.92 -14.94
CA LEU A 113 6.41 -11.30 -14.55
C LEU A 113 6.95 -10.39 -13.45
N GLN A 114 7.86 -10.93 -12.63
CA GLN A 114 8.48 -10.18 -11.54
C GLN A 114 9.28 -8.97 -12.09
N GLU A 115 9.90 -9.13 -13.25
CA GLU A 115 10.66 -8.10 -13.97
C GLU A 115 9.78 -6.93 -14.42
N GLU A 116 8.52 -7.20 -14.78
CA GLU A 116 7.55 -6.17 -15.15
C GLU A 116 7.15 -5.33 -13.93
N GLY A 117 6.91 -5.98 -12.80
CA GLY A 117 6.70 -5.33 -11.51
C GLY A 117 7.88 -4.43 -11.12
N ALA A 118 9.10 -4.96 -11.21
CA ALA A 118 10.33 -4.23 -10.90
C ALA A 118 10.54 -3.04 -11.87
N ALA A 119 10.26 -3.21 -13.16
CA ALA A 119 10.35 -2.15 -14.15
C ALA A 119 9.34 -1.02 -13.87
N LEU A 120 8.10 -1.36 -13.52
CA LEU A 120 7.07 -0.40 -13.16
C LEU A 120 7.46 0.39 -11.89
N ALA A 121 7.97 -0.30 -10.87
CA ALA A 121 8.41 0.35 -9.64
C ALA A 121 9.57 1.33 -9.86
N ARG A 122 10.54 0.96 -10.72
CA ARG A 122 11.61 1.88 -11.16
C ARG A 122 11.04 3.11 -11.85
N ARG A 123 10.05 2.94 -12.73
CA ARG A 123 9.35 4.07 -13.40
C ARG A 123 8.60 4.96 -12.40
N PHE A 124 8.00 4.36 -11.37
CA PHE A 124 7.29 5.09 -10.32
C PHE A 124 8.20 5.73 -9.28
N GLY A 125 9.47 5.33 -9.23
CA GLY A 125 10.43 5.77 -8.21
C GLY A 125 10.15 5.18 -6.84
N CYS A 126 9.66 3.94 -6.76
CA CYS A 126 9.30 3.28 -5.51
C CYS A 126 9.90 1.87 -5.35
N GLU A 127 9.82 1.33 -4.13
CA GLU A 127 10.17 -0.06 -3.85
C GLU A 127 9.13 -1.04 -4.41
N PHE A 128 9.60 -2.25 -4.73
CA PHE A 128 8.78 -3.37 -5.17
C PHE A 128 9.01 -4.61 -4.31
N ILE A 129 7.93 -5.29 -3.95
CA ILE A 129 7.98 -6.60 -3.31
C ILE A 129 6.81 -7.49 -3.75
N GLU A 130 7.07 -8.76 -4.00
CA GLU A 130 6.00 -9.75 -4.19
C GLU A 130 5.60 -10.36 -2.84
N THR A 131 4.30 -10.53 -2.62
CA THR A 131 3.74 -11.05 -1.36
C THR A 131 2.68 -12.11 -1.62
N SER A 132 2.43 -12.94 -0.61
CA SER A 132 1.27 -13.81 -0.56
C SER A 132 0.54 -13.60 0.75
N ALA A 133 -0.71 -13.16 0.69
CA ALA A 133 -1.58 -13.14 1.87
C ALA A 133 -2.00 -14.55 2.31
N LYS A 134 -1.92 -15.56 1.43
CA LYS A 134 -2.30 -16.95 1.70
C LYS A 134 -1.22 -17.72 2.45
N THR A 135 0.05 -17.54 2.08
CA THR A 135 1.21 -18.20 2.70
C THR A 135 2.03 -17.24 3.59
N PRO A 136 1.41 -16.15 4.07
CA PRO A 136 2.02 -14.91 4.56
C PRO A 136 3.40 -14.47 4.02
N GLN A 137 3.81 -14.92 2.84
CA GLN A 137 5.14 -14.68 2.32
C GLN A 137 5.38 -13.17 2.13
N ASN A 138 6.51 -12.68 2.65
CA ASN A 138 6.98 -11.29 2.55
C ASN A 138 6.07 -10.21 3.17
N VAL A 139 4.95 -10.58 3.81
CA VAL A 139 4.01 -9.60 4.39
C VAL A 139 4.66 -8.79 5.52
N GLU A 140 5.43 -9.43 6.40
CA GLU A 140 6.16 -8.72 7.46
C GLU A 140 7.22 -7.78 6.89
N ARG A 141 8.01 -8.28 5.93
CA ARG A 141 9.06 -7.52 5.24
C ARG A 141 8.50 -6.27 4.54
N LEU A 142 7.34 -6.38 3.90
CA LEU A 142 6.60 -5.25 3.33
C LEU A 142 6.39 -4.15 4.37
N PHE A 143 5.78 -4.47 5.51
CA PHE A 143 5.49 -3.47 6.54
C PHE A 143 6.75 -2.92 7.21
N THR A 144 7.79 -3.74 7.42
CA THR A 144 9.08 -3.29 7.93
C THR A 144 9.73 -2.28 7.00
N ASN A 145 9.79 -2.56 5.69
CA ASN A 145 10.34 -1.65 4.69
C ASN A 145 9.57 -0.33 4.64
N LEU A 146 8.23 -0.43 4.61
CA LEU A 146 7.38 0.75 4.56
C LEU A 146 7.61 1.70 5.75
N VAL A 147 7.67 1.15 6.97
CA VAL A 147 7.94 1.94 8.18
C VAL A 147 9.33 2.58 8.12
N ARG A 148 10.36 1.86 7.67
CA ARG A 148 11.71 2.42 7.52
C ARG A 148 11.73 3.57 6.53
N SER A 149 11.12 3.41 5.36
CA SER A 149 11.05 4.46 4.34
C SER A 149 10.26 5.67 4.85
N LEU A 150 9.18 5.47 5.61
CA LEU A 150 8.38 6.57 6.16
C LEU A 150 9.18 7.40 7.18
N ARG A 151 9.96 6.72 8.04
CA ARG A 151 10.84 7.37 9.02
C ARG A 151 11.94 8.20 8.35
N GLN A 152 12.49 7.72 7.24
CA GLN A 152 13.52 8.44 6.48
C GLN A 152 12.96 9.69 5.79
N THR A 153 11.79 9.59 5.17
CA THR A 153 11.19 10.69 4.39
C THR A 153 10.59 11.80 5.27
N HIS A 154 9.95 11.44 6.38
CA HIS A 154 9.16 12.39 7.17
C HIS A 154 9.83 12.81 8.50
N GLY A 155 11.06 12.35 8.77
CA GLY A 155 11.77 12.68 10.01
C GLY A 155 11.00 12.28 11.28
N ILE A 156 10.11 11.29 11.16
CA ILE A 156 9.32 10.77 12.27
C ILE A 156 10.30 10.07 13.22
N ARG A 157 10.78 10.81 14.23
CA ARG A 157 11.66 10.30 15.29
C ARG A 157 10.89 9.40 16.24
#